data_AF-A0A955XG85-F1
#
_entry.id   AF-A0A955XG85-F1
#
_cell.length_a   1.000
_cell.length_b   1.000
_cell.length_c   1.000
_cell.angle_alpha   90.00
_cell.angle_beta   90.00
_cell.angle_gamma   90.00
#
_symmetry.space_group_name_H-M   'P 1'
#
loop_
_entity.id
_entity.type
_entity.pdbx_description
1 polymer ?
#
loop_
_entity_poly.entity_id
_entity_poly.type
_entity_poly.pdbx_seq_one_letter_code
_entity_poly.pdbx_strand_id
1 'polypeptide(L)' 'MALFEWSDDYSVKVPSIDAQHKQLVGLLNELHDGMFSGAGMAHLESVLGGLIEYTAHHFAHEEELFA' A
#
# COMPACT_ATOMS: atom_id res chain seq x y z
N MET A 1 -15.25 3.32 -2.39
CA MET A 1 -15.54 2.05 -1.68
C MET A 1 -14.26 1.25 -1.79
N ALA A 2 -13.78 0.68 -0.69
CA ALA A 2 -12.45 0.07 -0.69
C ALA A 2 -12.37 -1.01 -1.79
N LEU A 3 -11.33 -0.93 -2.61
CA LEU A 3 -10.99 -1.97 -3.58
C LEU A 3 -10.55 -3.24 -2.85
N PHE A 4 -9.81 -3.06 -1.77
CA PHE A 4 -9.24 -4.13 -0.97
C PHE A 4 -9.37 -3.80 0.52
N GLU A 5 -9.99 -4.70 1.28
CA GLU A 5 -10.08 -4.58 2.74
C GLU A 5 -9.05 -5.49 3.39
N TRP A 6 -8.28 -4.95 4.33
CA TRP A 6 -7.36 -5.77 5.12
C TRP A 6 -8.15 -6.78 5.96
N SER A 7 -7.81 -8.05 5.83
CA SER A 7 -8.23 -9.15 6.70
C SER A 7 -7.04 -9.68 7.51
N ASP A 8 -7.32 -10.25 8.68
CA ASP A 8 -6.31 -10.97 9.47
C ASP A 8 -5.78 -12.24 8.77
N ASP A 9 -6.41 -12.68 7.69
CA ASP A 9 -5.91 -13.75 6.81
C ASP A 9 -4.61 -13.37 6.09
N TYR A 10 -4.32 -12.08 5.93
CA TYR A 10 -3.10 -11.58 5.30
C TYR A 10 -1.96 -11.34 6.31
N SER A 11 -2.24 -11.45 7.62
CA SER A 11 -1.26 -11.24 8.67
C SER A 11 -0.19 -12.32 8.66
N VAL A 12 1.07 -11.91 8.62
CA VAL A 12 2.23 -12.81 8.72
C VAL A 12 2.72 -12.98 10.17
N LYS A 13 1.96 -12.46 11.14
CA LYS A 13 2.27 -12.49 12.59
C LYS A 13 3.56 -11.76 12.96
N VAL A 14 3.99 -10.82 12.12
CA VAL A 14 5.08 -9.88 12.40
C VAL A 14 4.49 -8.47 12.43
N PRO A 15 4.31 -7.84 13.60
CA PRO A 15 3.58 -6.58 13.72
C PRO A 15 4.10 -5.43 12.84
N SER A 16 5.41 -5.36 12.61
CA SER A 16 6.01 -4.34 11.73
C SER A 16 5.64 -4.55 10.27
N ILE A 17 5.65 -5.81 9.80
CA ILE A 17 5.29 -6.17 8.42
C ILE A 17 3.78 -5.97 8.20
N ASP A 18 2.95 -6.44 9.13
CA ASP A 18 1.49 -6.26 9.04
C ASP A 18 1.10 -4.78 9.01
N ALA A 19 1.83 -3.92 9.73
CA ALA A 19 1.63 -2.47 9.68
C ALA A 19 1.97 -1.89 8.30
N GLN A 20 3.07 -2.34 7.67
CA GLN A 20 3.45 -1.92 6.32
C GLN A 20 2.46 -2.41 5.26
N HIS A 21 1.98 -3.65 5.34
CA HIS A 21 0.96 -4.16 4.42
C HIS A 21 -0.34 -3.35 4.51
N LYS A 22 -0.78 -2.96 5.71
CA LYS A 22 -1.95 -2.10 5.90
C LYS A 22 -1.77 -0.72 5.24
N GLN A 23 -0.56 -0.16 5.27
CA GLN A 23 -0.27 1.10 4.56
C GLN A 23 -0.33 0.92 3.04
N LEU A 24 0.23 -0.17 2.50
CA LEU A 24 0.13 -0.51 1.08
C LEU A 24 -1.33 -0.65 0.63
N VAL A 25 -2.17 -1.33 1.42
CA VAL A 25 -3.61 -1.44 1.17
C VAL A 25 -4.28 -0.06 1.18
N GLY A 26 -3.89 0.84 2.09
CA GLY A 26 -4.38 2.21 2.12
C GLY A 26 -4.08 2.97 0.83
N LEU A 27 -2.83 2.96 0.39
CA LEU A 27 -2.38 3.62 -0.86
C LEU A 27 -3.05 3.02 -2.11
N LEU A 28 -3.25 1.70 -2.14
CA LEU A 28 -3.98 1.01 -3.21
C LEU A 28 -5.44 1.48 -3.28
N ASN A 29 -6.11 1.58 -2.14
CA ASN A 29 -7.49 2.04 -2.07
C ASN A 29 -7.61 3.52 -2.47
N GLU A 30 -6.68 4.38 -2.05
CA GLU A 30 -6.65 5.79 -2.45
C GLU A 30 -6.49 5.93 -3.96
N LEU A 31 -5.57 5.16 -4.55
CA LEU A 31 -5.36 5.15 -6.00
C LEU A 31 -6.64 4.73 -6.74
N HIS A 32 -7.29 3.66 -6.28
CA HIS A 32 -8.54 3.17 -6.86
C HIS A 32 -9.68 4.19 -6.75
N ASP A 33 -9.88 4.78 -5.57
CA ASP A 33 -10.93 5.78 -5.35
C ASP A 33 -10.68 7.01 -6.23
N GLY A 34 -9.42 7.45 -6.37
CA GLY A 34 -9.06 8.55 -7.29
C GLY A 34 -9.37 8.23 -8.75
N MET A 35 -9.10 7.01 -9.20
CA MET A 35 -9.45 6.57 -10.56
C MET A 35 -10.98 6.57 -10.77
N PHE A 36 -11.74 6.11 -9.78
CA PHE A 36 -13.20 6.00 -9.87
C PHE A 36 -13.90 7.36 -9.74
N SER A 37 -13.37 8.27 -8.92
CA SER A 37 -13.94 9.61 -8.73
C SER A 37 -13.57 10.60 -9.84
N GLY A 38 -12.75 10.18 -10.80
CA GLY A 38 -12.24 11.06 -11.86
C GLY A 38 -11.28 12.14 -11.33
N ALA A 39 -10.46 11.79 -10.33
CA ALA A 39 -9.43 12.71 -9.82
C ALA A 39 -8.44 13.09 -10.93
N GLY A 40 -7.84 14.27 -10.81
CA GLY A 40 -6.91 14.79 -11.80
C GLY A 40 -5.63 13.95 -11.91
N MET A 41 -5.02 13.92 -13.10
CA MET A 41 -3.82 13.13 -13.38
C MET A 41 -2.69 13.35 -12.37
N ALA A 42 -2.42 14.61 -11.99
CA ALA A 42 -1.38 14.93 -11.02
C ALA A 42 -1.59 14.28 -9.64
N HIS A 43 -2.85 14.12 -9.20
CA HIS A 43 -3.16 13.42 -7.95
C HIS A 43 -2.89 11.92 -8.11
N LEU A 44 -3.35 11.31 -9.21
CA LEU A 44 -3.11 9.90 -9.49
C LEU A 44 -1.61 9.57 -9.60
N GLU A 45 -0.83 10.43 -10.26
CA GLU A 45 0.62 10.32 -10.34
C GLU A 45 1.27 10.39 -8.96
N SER A 46 0.82 11.30 -8.10
CA SER A 46 1.34 11.43 -6.74
C SER A 46 1.06 10.16 -5.91
N VAL A 47 -0.16 9.64 -5.96
CA VAL A 47 -0.54 8.45 -5.18
C VAL A 47 0.17 7.21 -5.71
N LEU A 48 0.24 7.04 -7.03
CA LEU A 48 0.98 5.94 -7.66
C LEU A 48 2.48 6.01 -7.34
N GLY A 49 3.07 7.20 -7.36
CA GLY A 49 4.46 7.42 -6.96
C GLY A 49 4.70 6.99 -5.51
N GLY A 50 3.81 7.39 -4.60
CA GLY A 50 3.87 6.97 -3.20
C GLY A 50 3.72 5.45 -3.02
N LEU A 51 2.82 4.81 -3.76
CA LEU A 51 2.66 3.35 -3.73
C LEU A 51 3.92 2.62 -4.20
N ILE A 52 4.57 3.10 -5.28
CA ILE A 52 5.82 2.53 -5.79
C ILE A 52 6.94 2.66 -4.76
N GLU A 53 7.15 3.87 -4.23
CA GLU A 53 8.19 4.16 -3.25
C GLU A 53 8.01 3.32 -1.99
N TYR A 54 6.78 3.26 -1.46
CA TYR A 54 6.49 2.53 -0.24
C TYR A 54 6.63 1.01 -0.42
N THR A 55 6.29 0.48 -1.61
CA THR A 55 6.50 -0.93 -1.94
C THR A 55 7.98 -1.28 -1.94
N ALA A 56 8.85 -0.42 -2.49
CA ALA A 56 10.29 -0.64 -2.47
C ALA A 56 10.86 -0.61 -1.04
N HIS A 57 10.43 0.36 -0.22
CA HIS A 57 10.82 0.42 1.19
C HIS A 57 10.35 -0.81 1.98
N HIS A 58 9.12 -1.27 1.73
CA HIS A 58 8.56 -2.45 2.36
C HIS A 58 9.39 -3.71 2.07
N PHE A 59 9.73 -3.97 0.79
CA PHE A 59 10.54 -5.12 0.44
C PHE A 59 11.95 -5.03 1.03
N ALA A 60 12.59 -3.86 1.00
CA ALA A 60 13.88 -3.67 1.65
C ALA A 60 13.83 -4.00 3.16
N HIS A 61 12.74 -3.61 3.84
CA HIS A 61 12.55 -3.95 5.25
C HIS A 61 12.42 -5.46 5.50
N GLU A 62 11.66 -6.18 4.67
CA GLU A 62 11.55 -7.64 4.78
C GLU A 62 12.89 -8.33 4.48
N GLU A 63 13.61 -7.87 3.44
CA GLU A 63 14.94 -8.37 3.09
C GLU A 63 15.96 -8.17 4.22
N GLU A 64 15.96 -7.00 4.88
CA GLU A 64 16.81 -6.72 6.04
C GLU A 64 16.46 -7.61 7.25
N LEU A 65 15.18 -7.88 7.49
CA LEU A 65 14.72 -8.72 8.60
C LEU A 65 15.05 -10.21 8.40
N PHE A 66 15.16 -10.67 7.15
CA PHE A 66 15.39 -12.08 6.80
C PHE A 66 16.82 -12.40 6.36
N ALA A 67 17.71 -11.42 6.37
CA ALA A 67 19.15 -11.59 6.12
C ALA A 67 19.84 -12.39 7.24
#